data_AF-A0A7V9Q514-F1
#
_entry.id   AF-A0A7V9Q514-F1
#
_cell.length_a   1.000
_cell.length_b   1.000
_cell.length_c   1.000
_cell.angle_alpha   90.00
_cell.angle_beta   90.00
_cell.angle_gamma   90.00
#
_symmetry.space_group_name_H-M   'P 1'
#
loop_
_entity.id
_entity.type
_entity.pdbx_description
1 polymer ?
#
loop_
_entity_poly.entity_id
_entity_poly.type
_entity_poly.pdbx_seq_one_letter_code
_entity_poly.pdbx_strand_id
1 'polypeptide(L)'
;MSAIEGGLSNLCFIVRARDVQEKGSDAARVMREIVMSNKRAAHALRNARMRSEWLSVALEDFGRRELIPSEGLMAVGDAASFIDPFTGGGMLMALESGQLAAEAILAWLPRRVREDSAFAALAANYRAGYEAKFGARLRLCEWLRRAAFAPPLFAEAAARALNVSARVRRHIARATRHASLSSDTPT
;
A
#
# COMPACT_ATOMS: atom_id res chain seq x y z
N MET A 1 12.79 2.46 -9.86
CA MET A 1 13.25 3.66 -9.14
C MET A 1 12.29 4.78 -9.47
N SER A 2 11.88 5.57 -8.48
CA SER A 2 11.08 6.77 -8.71
C SER A 2 12.02 7.96 -8.80
N ALA A 3 11.91 8.78 -9.84
CA ALA A 3 12.68 10.02 -9.92
C ALA A 3 12.23 10.97 -8.81
N ILE A 4 13.18 11.72 -8.26
CA ILE A 4 12.95 12.84 -7.34
C ILE A 4 13.76 14.04 -7.86
N GLU A 5 13.65 15.19 -7.21
CA GLU A 5 14.32 16.42 -7.59
C GLU A 5 15.85 16.29 -7.63
N GLY A 6 16.51 17.20 -8.36
CA GLY A 6 17.98 17.24 -8.42
C GLY A 6 18.63 16.10 -9.19
N GLY A 7 17.89 15.45 -10.11
CA GLY A 7 18.40 14.32 -10.89
C GLY A 7 18.62 13.06 -10.05
N LEU A 8 18.01 13.01 -8.86
CA LEU A 8 18.10 11.88 -7.96
C LEU A 8 16.95 10.89 -8.20
N SER A 9 17.03 9.75 -7.54
CA SER A 9 15.96 8.76 -7.57
C SER A 9 15.86 8.03 -6.25
N ASN A 10 14.63 7.81 -5.79
CA ASN A 10 14.34 6.99 -4.64
C ASN A 10 14.38 5.49 -5.02
N LEU A 11 15.05 4.72 -4.18
CA LEU A 11 15.12 3.27 -4.22
C LEU A 11 14.62 2.71 -2.89
N CYS A 12 13.52 1.95 -2.95
CA CYS A 12 12.96 1.24 -1.82
C CYS A 12 12.72 -0.22 -2.23
N PHE A 13 12.90 -1.13 -1.29
CA PHE A 13 12.64 -2.56 -1.46
C PHE A 13 12.21 -3.16 -0.12
N ILE A 14 11.50 -4.29 -0.19
CA ILE A 14 11.16 -5.09 0.97
C ILE A 14 12.08 -6.31 1.00
N VAL A 15 12.57 -6.63 2.18
CA VAL A 15 13.38 -7.81 2.47
C VAL A 15 12.82 -8.47 3.73
N ARG A 16 12.94 -9.80 3.84
CA ARG A 16 12.50 -10.52 5.03
C ARG A 16 13.37 -10.12 6.22
N ALA A 17 12.74 -9.89 7.37
CA ALA A 17 13.45 -9.48 8.59
C ALA A 17 14.59 -10.45 8.96
N ARG A 18 14.36 -11.77 8.85
CA ARG A 18 15.40 -12.79 9.10
C ARG A 18 16.62 -12.61 8.18
N ASP A 19 16.40 -12.31 6.90
CA ASP A 19 17.48 -12.18 5.93
C ASP A 19 18.32 -10.93 6.27
N VAL A 20 17.71 -9.87 6.83
CA VAL A 20 18.43 -8.68 7.32
C VAL A 20 19.24 -9.01 8.57
N GLN A 21 18.65 -9.73 9.52
CA GLN A 21 19.30 -10.14 10.77
C GLN A 21 20.51 -11.05 10.50
N GLU A 22 20.41 -12.01 9.58
CA GLU A 22 21.51 -12.87 9.13
C GLU A 22 22.68 -12.06 8.52
N LYS A 23 22.41 -10.86 8.01
CA LYS A 23 23.44 -9.92 7.52
C LYS A 23 23.94 -8.95 8.58
N GLY A 24 23.56 -9.16 9.85
CA GLY A 24 23.98 -8.32 10.97
C GLY A 24 23.34 -6.93 10.94
N SER A 25 22.17 -6.78 10.31
CA SER A 25 21.51 -5.48 10.09
C SER A 25 22.34 -4.46 9.31
N ASP A 26 23.32 -4.93 8.54
CA ASP A 26 24.15 -4.10 7.65
C ASP A 26 23.44 -3.91 6.30
N ALA A 27 22.97 -2.69 6.04
CA ALA A 27 22.28 -2.34 4.81
C ALA A 27 23.15 -2.50 3.56
N ALA A 28 24.46 -2.27 3.65
CA ALA A 28 25.38 -2.46 2.53
C ALA A 28 25.53 -3.95 2.19
N ARG A 29 25.57 -4.83 3.21
CA ARG A 29 25.52 -6.28 3.00
C ARG A 29 24.20 -6.74 2.42
N VAL A 30 23.07 -6.25 2.93
CA VAL A 30 21.73 -6.54 2.35
C VAL A 30 21.69 -6.15 0.88
N MET A 31 22.19 -4.96 0.53
CA MET A 31 22.26 -4.53 -0.87
C MET A 31 23.12 -5.47 -1.72
N ARG A 32 24.36 -5.75 -1.31
CA ARG A 32 25.29 -6.58 -2.11
C ARG A 32 24.85 -8.04 -2.21
N GLU A 33 24.42 -8.64 -1.11
CA GLU A 33 24.21 -10.08 -1.01
C GLU A 33 22.76 -10.49 -1.33
N ILE A 34 21.79 -9.60 -1.15
CA ILE A 34 20.36 -9.91 -1.37
C ILE A 34 19.84 -9.15 -2.60
N VAL A 35 19.88 -7.82 -2.59
CA VAL A 35 19.26 -7.03 -3.67
C VAL A 35 19.98 -7.22 -5.01
N MET A 36 21.32 -7.17 -5.00
CA MET A 36 22.13 -7.33 -6.22
C MET A 36 22.22 -8.78 -6.72
N SER A 37 21.75 -9.78 -5.96
CA SER A 37 21.59 -11.14 -6.46
C SER A 37 20.56 -11.21 -7.61
N ASN A 38 19.61 -10.26 -7.63
CA ASN A 38 18.68 -10.09 -8.72
C ASN A 38 19.35 -9.39 -9.91
N LYS A 39 19.57 -10.11 -11.00
CA LYS A 39 20.21 -9.59 -12.23
C LYS A 39 19.57 -8.32 -12.78
N ARG A 40 18.24 -8.16 -12.66
CA ARG A 40 17.55 -6.94 -13.11
C ARG A 40 17.86 -5.75 -12.20
N ALA A 41 17.87 -5.97 -10.88
CA ALA A 41 18.24 -4.93 -9.93
C ALA A 41 19.71 -4.51 -10.12
N ALA A 42 20.62 -5.49 -10.24
CA ALA A 42 22.03 -5.24 -10.51
C ALA A 42 22.24 -4.43 -11.80
N HIS A 43 21.56 -4.80 -12.88
CA HIS A 43 21.66 -4.06 -14.14
C HIS A 43 21.12 -2.63 -14.04
N ALA A 44 19.98 -2.45 -13.37
CA ALA A 44 19.34 -1.14 -13.18
C ALA A 44 20.16 -0.21 -12.28
N LEU A 45 20.89 -0.77 -11.32
CA LEU A 45 21.63 -0.03 -10.29
C LEU A 45 23.13 0.05 -10.56
N ARG A 46 23.64 -0.51 -11.66
CA ARG A 46 25.09 -0.61 -11.96
C ARG A 46 25.85 0.72 -11.88
N ASN A 47 25.19 1.83 -12.23
CA ASN A 47 25.76 3.18 -12.23
C ASN A 47 25.20 4.07 -11.11
N ALA A 48 24.34 3.51 -10.26
CA ALA A 48 23.74 4.26 -9.17
C ALA A 48 24.77 4.50 -8.07
N ARG A 49 24.77 5.71 -7.51
CA ARG A 49 25.57 6.07 -6.34
C ARG A 49 24.65 6.45 -5.20
N MET A 50 24.95 5.94 -4.03
CA MET A 50 24.21 6.27 -2.82
C MET A 50 24.42 7.74 -2.46
N ARG A 51 23.36 8.44 -2.05
CA ARG A 51 23.41 9.86 -1.70
C ARG A 51 22.99 10.15 -0.26
N SER A 52 22.50 9.15 0.45
CA SER A 52 22.08 9.22 1.86
C SER A 52 22.30 7.87 2.52
N GLU A 53 22.29 7.85 3.84
CA GLU A 53 22.21 6.61 4.61
C GLU A 53 20.94 5.82 4.29
N TRP A 54 20.99 4.51 4.50
CA TRP A 54 19.82 3.66 4.37
C TRP A 54 18.89 3.85 5.56
N LEU A 55 17.60 4.00 5.25
CA LEU A 55 16.54 3.97 6.25
C LEU A 55 15.82 2.64 6.18
N SER A 56 15.55 2.05 7.36
CA SER A 56 14.81 0.80 7.49
C SER A 56 13.70 0.94 8.52
N VAL A 57 12.54 0.38 8.20
CA VAL A 57 11.41 0.26 9.12
C VAL A 57 10.96 -1.20 9.14
N ALA A 58 10.68 -1.70 10.34
CA ALA A 58 10.07 -3.02 10.49
C ALA A 58 8.59 -2.93 10.13
N LEU A 59 8.15 -3.81 9.23
CA LEU A 59 6.74 -3.92 8.85
C LEU A 59 6.18 -5.16 9.55
N GLU A 60 5.30 -4.96 10.53
CA GLU A 60 4.72 -6.07 11.29
C GLU A 60 3.76 -6.91 10.45
N ASP A 61 2.78 -6.27 9.82
CA ASP A 61 1.80 -6.95 8.98
C ASP A 61 1.14 -5.99 7.99
N PHE A 62 0.66 -6.55 6.88
CA PHE A 62 -0.09 -5.86 5.84
C PHE A 62 -1.57 -6.23 5.90
N GLY A 63 -2.44 -5.26 5.77
CA GLY A 63 -3.88 -5.50 5.68
C GLY A 63 -4.71 -4.53 6.51
N ARG A 64 -5.97 -4.92 6.73
CA ARG A 64 -6.94 -4.18 7.53
C ARG A 64 -6.65 -4.36 9.00
N ARG A 65 -6.83 -3.29 9.77
CA ARG A 65 -6.78 -3.28 11.24
C ARG A 65 -8.14 -2.85 11.78
N GLU A 66 -8.32 -2.93 13.10
CA GLU A 66 -9.56 -2.49 13.72
C GLU A 66 -9.73 -0.98 13.55
N LEU A 67 -10.83 -0.57 12.91
CA LEU A 67 -11.11 0.84 12.63
C LEU A 67 -11.53 1.61 13.88
N ILE A 68 -12.12 0.92 14.87
CA ILE A 68 -12.58 1.50 16.14
C ILE A 68 -12.05 0.61 17.28
N PRO A 69 -10.78 0.79 17.69
CA PRO A 69 -10.18 -0.09 18.69
C PRO A 69 -10.81 0.03 20.08
N SER A 70 -11.39 1.19 20.39
CA SER A 70 -12.11 1.45 21.63
C SER A 70 -13.14 2.56 21.44
N GLU A 71 -14.04 2.72 22.40
CA GLU A 71 -14.92 3.89 22.44
C GLU A 71 -14.10 5.19 22.48
N GLY A 72 -14.51 6.18 21.68
CA GLY A 72 -13.80 7.44 21.53
C GLY A 72 -12.54 7.39 20.65
N LEU A 73 -12.12 6.22 20.17
CA LEU A 73 -10.91 6.06 19.36
C LEU A 73 -11.24 5.61 17.93
N MET A 74 -10.72 6.34 16.94
CA MET A 74 -10.86 6.03 15.53
C MET A 74 -9.49 5.92 14.87
N ALA A 75 -9.25 4.81 14.17
CA ALA A 75 -8.01 4.59 13.43
C ALA A 75 -8.10 5.19 12.02
N VAL A 76 -7.00 5.78 11.55
CA VAL A 76 -6.83 6.34 10.19
C VAL A 76 -5.44 5.99 9.65
N GLY A 77 -5.24 6.08 8.33
CA GLY A 77 -3.98 5.75 7.67
C GLY A 77 -3.46 4.37 8.03
N ASP A 78 -2.16 4.27 8.30
CA ASP A 78 -1.49 2.99 8.58
C ASP A 78 -2.03 2.31 9.86
N ALA A 79 -2.63 3.06 10.79
CA ALA A 79 -3.32 2.51 11.95
C ALA A 79 -4.64 1.80 11.57
N ALA A 80 -5.31 2.26 10.51
CA ALA A 80 -6.54 1.65 9.99
C ALA A 80 -6.27 0.52 9.00
N SER A 81 -5.29 0.69 8.12
CA SER A 81 -4.84 -0.34 7.20
C SER A 81 -3.44 -0.03 6.69
N PHE A 82 -2.57 -1.03 6.75
CA PHE A 82 -1.25 -0.94 6.14
C PHE A 82 -1.24 -1.67 4.80
N ILE A 83 -1.16 -0.94 3.70
CA ILE A 83 -1.23 -1.51 2.35
C ILE A 83 0.15 -1.89 1.85
N ASP A 84 0.25 -3.01 1.11
CA ASP A 84 1.45 -3.34 0.37
C ASP A 84 1.91 -2.19 -0.55
N PRO A 85 3.22 -1.86 -0.58
CA PRO A 85 3.74 -0.72 -1.33
C PRO A 85 3.71 -0.91 -2.85
N PHE A 86 3.22 -2.04 -3.36
CA PHE A 86 3.13 -2.33 -4.79
C PHE A 86 2.23 -1.35 -5.56
N THR A 87 1.24 -0.74 -4.90
CA THR A 87 0.26 0.15 -5.55
C THR A 87 0.59 1.64 -5.40
N GLY A 88 1.58 2.01 -4.59
CA GLY A 88 2.05 3.40 -4.47
C GLY A 88 1.05 4.41 -3.89
N GLY A 89 0.01 3.98 -3.17
CA GLY A 89 -1.05 4.89 -2.70
C GLY A 89 -1.31 4.88 -1.20
N GLY A 90 -0.33 4.50 -0.36
CA GLY A 90 -0.47 4.49 1.10
C GLY A 90 -0.72 5.89 1.66
N MET A 91 0.10 6.88 1.27
CA MET A 91 -0.08 8.28 1.70
C MET A 91 -1.45 8.85 1.30
N LEU A 92 -1.92 8.56 0.08
CA LEU A 92 -3.24 8.99 -0.37
C LEU A 92 -4.33 8.40 0.53
N MET A 93 -4.28 7.09 0.80
CA MET A 93 -5.27 6.46 1.68
C MET A 93 -5.21 7.02 3.11
N ALA A 94 -4.02 7.38 3.61
CA ALA A 94 -3.88 8.03 4.91
C ALA A 94 -4.60 9.38 4.97
N LEU A 95 -4.41 10.22 3.94
CA LEU A 95 -5.12 11.50 3.84
C LEU A 95 -6.63 11.29 3.68
N GLU A 96 -7.04 10.40 2.78
CA GLU A 96 -8.45 10.15 2.49
C GLU A 96 -9.21 9.52 3.66
N SER A 97 -8.57 8.66 4.44
CA SER A 97 -9.18 8.08 5.66
C SER A 97 -9.27 9.11 6.79
N GLY A 98 -8.27 9.99 6.93
CA GLY A 98 -8.34 11.13 7.83
C GLY A 98 -9.49 12.08 7.48
N GLN A 99 -9.65 12.41 6.20
CA GLN A 99 -10.77 13.22 5.73
C GLN A 99 -12.11 12.54 6.03
N LEU A 100 -12.25 11.25 5.72
CA LEU A 100 -13.48 10.50 5.96
C LEU A 100 -13.84 10.46 7.45
N ALA A 101 -12.85 10.28 8.33
CA ALA A 101 -13.07 10.33 9.78
C ALA A 101 -13.54 11.71 10.24
N ALA A 102 -12.92 12.78 9.74
CA ALA A 102 -13.32 14.15 10.04
C ALA A 102 -14.76 14.45 9.58
N GLU A 103 -15.13 14.03 8.37
CA GLU A 103 -16.50 14.18 7.83
C GLU A 103 -17.53 13.44 8.71
N ALA A 104 -17.22 12.21 9.12
CA ALA A 104 -18.08 11.43 10.00
C ALA A 104 -18.28 12.12 11.37
N ILE A 105 -17.20 12.65 11.95
CA ILE A 105 -17.24 13.39 13.22
C ILE A 105 -18.07 14.67 13.09
N LEU A 106 -17.86 15.46 12.04
CA LEU A 106 -18.59 16.70 11.80
C LEU A 106 -20.09 16.46 11.59
N ALA A 107 -20.47 15.37 10.93
CA ALA A 107 -21.87 14.99 10.76
C ALA A 107 -22.53 14.52 12.08
N TRP A 108 -21.75 13.91 12.98
CA TRP A 108 -22.23 13.40 14.26
C TRP A 108 -22.34 14.48 15.34
N LEU A 109 -21.41 15.43 15.40
CA LEU A 109 -21.30 16.42 16.48
C LEU A 109 -22.61 17.20 16.76
N PRO A 110 -23.35 17.72 15.75
CA PRO A 110 -24.61 18.43 15.99
C PRO A 110 -25.75 17.51 16.48
N ARG A 111 -25.69 16.21 16.18
CA ARG A 111 -26.70 15.23 16.63
C ARG A 111 -26.49 14.89 18.10
N ARG A 112 -25.23 14.76 18.54
CA ARG A 112 -24.86 14.54 19.95
C ARG A 112 -25.35 15.65 20.89
N VAL A 113 -25.47 16.87 20.40
CA VAL A 113 -25.95 18.01 21.21
C VAL A 113 -27.49 18.01 21.34
N ARG A 114 -28.20 17.34 20.41
CA ARG A 114 -29.67 17.32 20.35
C ARG A 114 -30.29 16.02 20.87
N GLU A 115 -29.56 14.92 20.73
CA GLU A 115 -29.90 13.57 21.17
C GLU A 115 -28.66 13.01 21.87
N ASP A 116 -28.83 12.13 22.86
CA ASP A 116 -27.74 11.28 23.39
C ASP A 116 -27.28 10.27 22.33
N SER A 117 -26.81 10.76 21.18
CA SER A 117 -26.41 9.95 20.05
C SER A 117 -25.11 9.23 20.41
N ALA A 118 -25.21 7.91 20.54
CA ALA A 118 -24.10 7.06 20.95
C ALA A 118 -22.94 7.11 19.95
N PHE A 119 -21.70 7.05 20.46
CA PHE A 119 -20.48 6.90 19.66
C PHE A 119 -20.57 5.72 18.67
N ALA A 120 -21.35 4.68 19.01
CA ALA A 120 -21.63 3.54 18.14
C ALA A 120 -22.18 3.95 16.75
N ALA A 121 -23.01 4.99 16.67
CA ALA A 121 -23.55 5.46 15.39
C ALA A 121 -22.47 6.14 14.53
N LEU A 122 -21.59 6.94 15.14
CA LEU A 122 -20.41 7.51 14.49
C LEU A 122 -19.49 6.40 13.96
N ALA A 123 -19.18 5.43 14.82
CA ALA A 123 -18.36 4.27 14.50
C ALA A 123 -18.92 3.47 13.32
N ALA A 124 -20.24 3.21 13.30
CA ALA A 124 -20.90 2.49 12.22
C ALA A 124 -20.82 3.25 10.89
N ASN A 125 -21.08 4.58 10.90
CA ASN A 125 -20.99 5.42 9.71
C ASN A 125 -19.57 5.45 9.15
N TYR A 126 -18.56 5.61 10.02
CA TYR A 126 -17.16 5.60 9.59
C TYR A 126 -16.77 4.26 8.97
N ARG A 127 -17.11 3.13 9.61
CA ARG A 127 -16.84 1.79 9.07
C ARG A 127 -17.48 1.57 7.69
N ALA A 128 -18.74 1.97 7.52
CA ALA A 128 -19.45 1.84 6.26
C ALA A 128 -18.81 2.69 5.15
N GLY A 129 -18.49 3.95 5.45
CA GLY A 129 -17.79 4.84 4.51
C GLY A 129 -16.40 4.30 4.14
N TYR A 130 -15.67 3.74 5.10
CA TYR A 130 -14.33 3.20 4.88
C TYR A 130 -14.38 1.98 3.97
N GLU A 131 -15.32 1.05 4.22
CA GLU A 131 -15.49 -0.14 3.37
C GLU A 131 -15.95 0.25 1.96
N ALA A 132 -16.87 1.21 1.83
CA ALA A 132 -17.33 1.70 0.53
C ALA A 132 -16.17 2.31 -0.28
N LYS A 133 -15.32 3.12 0.36
CA LYS A 133 -14.23 3.84 -0.31
C LYS A 133 -13.01 2.96 -0.60
N PHE A 134 -12.59 2.13 0.36
CA PHE A 134 -11.32 1.40 0.28
C PHE A 134 -11.48 -0.10 0.12
N GLY A 135 -12.69 -0.64 0.29
CA GLY A 135 -12.90 -2.07 0.43
C GLY A 135 -12.40 -2.89 -0.76
N ALA A 136 -12.78 -2.48 -1.97
CA ALA A 136 -12.35 -3.15 -3.21
C ALA A 136 -10.83 -3.09 -3.42
N ARG A 137 -10.24 -1.92 -3.15
CA ARG A 137 -8.79 -1.71 -3.26
C ARG A 137 -8.01 -2.61 -2.29
N LEU A 138 -8.46 -2.70 -1.04
CA LEU A 138 -7.81 -3.53 -0.03
C LEU A 138 -7.92 -5.03 -0.36
N ARG A 139 -9.09 -5.49 -0.85
CA ARG A 139 -9.25 -6.88 -1.33
C ARG A 139 -8.31 -7.21 -2.49
N LEU A 140 -8.17 -6.30 -3.45
CA LEU A 140 -7.24 -6.48 -4.56
C LEU A 140 -5.79 -6.55 -4.08
N CYS A 141 -5.39 -5.68 -3.15
CA CYS A 141 -4.05 -5.69 -2.58
C CYS A 141 -3.76 -7.00 -1.84
N GLU A 142 -4.71 -7.47 -1.03
CA GLU A 142 -4.61 -8.75 -0.34
C GLU A 142 -4.43 -9.93 -1.32
N TRP A 143 -5.23 -9.95 -2.39
CA TRP A 143 -5.11 -10.99 -3.43
C TRP A 143 -3.75 -10.94 -4.13
N LEU A 144 -3.28 -9.73 -4.50
CA LEU A 144 -1.97 -9.53 -5.12
C LEU A 144 -0.84 -9.97 -4.19
N ARG A 145 -0.92 -9.65 -2.89
CA ARG A 145 0.04 -10.09 -1.88
C ARG A 145 0.09 -11.62 -1.81
N ARG A 146 -1.08 -12.27 -1.67
CA ARG A 146 -1.16 -13.74 -1.66
C ARG A 146 -0.58 -14.37 -2.92
N ALA A 147 -0.81 -13.76 -4.08
CA ALA A 147 -0.23 -14.23 -5.34
C ALA A 147 1.29 -14.02 -5.41
N ALA A 148 1.80 -12.89 -4.92
CA ALA A 148 3.24 -12.59 -4.91
C ALA A 148 4.04 -13.51 -3.97
N PHE A 149 3.41 -13.97 -2.88
CA PHE A 149 4.01 -14.90 -1.92
C PHE A 149 3.57 -16.37 -2.12
N ALA A 150 2.83 -16.66 -3.20
CA ALA A 150 2.49 -18.03 -3.57
C ALA A 150 3.75 -18.83 -3.99
N PRO A 151 3.74 -20.17 -3.94
CA PRO A 151 4.91 -20.99 -4.24
C PRO A 151 5.55 -20.61 -5.60
N PRO A 152 6.90 -20.52 -5.66
CA PRO A 152 7.63 -19.94 -6.80
C PRO A 152 7.30 -20.59 -8.15
N LEU A 153 6.90 -21.87 -8.17
CA LEU A 153 6.41 -22.58 -9.35
C LEU A 153 5.24 -21.85 -10.06
N PHE A 154 4.29 -21.31 -9.30
CA PHE A 154 3.14 -20.58 -9.86
C PHE A 154 3.51 -19.15 -10.24
N ALA A 155 4.35 -18.48 -9.44
CA ALA A 155 4.81 -17.13 -9.73
C ALA A 155 5.69 -17.07 -11.00
N GLU A 156 6.58 -18.04 -11.20
CA GLU A 156 7.39 -18.16 -12.42
C GLU A 156 6.54 -18.51 -13.65
N ALA A 157 5.57 -19.43 -13.51
CA ALA A 157 4.66 -19.78 -14.59
C ALA A 157 3.79 -18.58 -15.01
N ALA A 158 3.24 -17.84 -14.04
CA ALA A 158 2.47 -16.62 -14.28
C ALA A 158 3.34 -15.51 -14.89
N ALA A 159 4.56 -15.32 -14.39
CA ALA A 159 5.50 -14.35 -14.95
C ALA A 159 5.88 -14.71 -16.39
N ARG A 160 6.09 -15.99 -16.72
CA ARG A 160 6.34 -16.45 -18.09
C ARG A 160 5.12 -16.23 -18.99
N ALA A 161 3.92 -16.60 -18.55
CA ALA A 161 2.68 -16.39 -19.29
C ALA A 161 2.40 -14.90 -19.57
N LEU A 162 2.65 -14.03 -18.58
CA LEU A 162 2.52 -12.59 -18.72
C LEU A 162 3.60 -11.96 -19.62
N ASN A 163 4.79 -12.55 -19.67
CA ASN A 163 5.88 -12.09 -20.53
C ASN A 163 5.70 -12.53 -21.99
N VAL A 164 4.89 -13.55 -22.25
CA VAL A 164 4.52 -14.00 -23.61
C VAL A 164 3.47 -13.09 -24.26
N SER A 165 2.68 -12.33 -23.47
CA SER A 165 1.59 -11.50 -24.00
C SER A 165 1.75 -10.01 -23.67
N ALA A 166 2.27 -9.26 -24.64
CA ALA A 166 2.31 -7.79 -24.59
C ALA A 166 0.90 -7.14 -24.55
N ARG A 167 -0.17 -7.88 -24.90
CA ARG A 167 -1.57 -7.41 -24.77
C ARG A 167 -2.06 -7.50 -23.33
N VAL A 168 -1.83 -8.62 -22.65
CA VAL A 168 -2.27 -8.81 -21.26
C VAL A 168 -1.54 -7.86 -20.32
N ARG A 169 -0.23 -7.65 -20.52
CA ARG A 169 0.54 -6.65 -19.76
C ARG A 169 -0.02 -5.23 -19.92
N ARG A 170 -0.45 -4.85 -21.12
CA ARG A 170 -1.10 -3.55 -21.37
C ARG A 170 -2.50 -3.47 -20.77
N HIS A 171 -3.25 -4.57 -20.74
CA HIS A 171 -4.59 -4.62 -20.19
C HIS A 171 -4.58 -4.52 -18.66
N ILE A 172 -3.73 -5.30 -17.98
CA ILE A 172 -3.56 -5.24 -16.53
C ILE A 172 -3.04 -3.86 -16.10
N ALA A 173 -2.04 -3.32 -16.81
CA ALA A 173 -1.50 -1.99 -16.51
C ALA A 173 -2.49 -0.83 -16.80
N ARG A 174 -3.55 -1.07 -17.59
CA ARG A 174 -4.67 -0.13 -17.78
C ARG A 174 -5.74 -0.32 -16.72
N ALA A 175 -6.05 -1.56 -16.34
CA ALA A 175 -6.99 -1.89 -15.28
C ALA A 175 -6.52 -1.37 -13.90
N THR A 176 -5.20 -1.36 -13.65
CA THR A 176 -4.63 -0.74 -12.44
C THR A 176 -4.56 0.78 -12.50
N ARG A 177 -4.89 1.41 -13.65
CA ARG A 177 -4.94 2.87 -13.84
C ARG A 177 -6.37 3.42 -13.99
N HIS A 178 -7.32 2.63 -14.47
CA HIS A 178 -8.74 3.00 -14.55
C HIS A 178 -9.53 2.39 -13.37
N ALA A 179 -9.30 2.93 -12.19
CA ALA A 179 -10.24 2.85 -11.06
C ALA A 179 -10.58 4.24 -10.51
N SER A 180 -10.55 5.24 -11.38
CA SER A 180 -11.20 6.54 -11.19
C SER A 180 -11.71 7.00 -12.57
N LEU A 181 -12.90 7.59 -12.58
CA LEU A 181 -13.66 8.11 -13.73
C LEU A 181 -14.72 7.15 -14.34
N SER A 182 -15.78 6.92 -13.57
CA SER A 182 -17.18 7.04 -14.06
C SER A 182 -17.75 8.25 -13.31
N SER A 183 -18.43 9.24 -13.88
CA SER A 183 -19.26 9.31 -15.09
C SER A 183 -19.52 10.79 -15.39
N ASP A 184 -19.37 11.23 -16.63
CA ASP A 184 -20.09 12.40 -17.15
C ASP A 184 -20.68 12.07 -18.52
N THR A 185 -21.99 12.27 -18.62
CA THR A 185 -22.90 12.06 -19.75
C THR A 185 -22.65 13.05 -20.89
N PRO A 186 -22.82 12.64 -22.17
CA PRO A 186 -23.03 13.60 -23.24
C PRO A 186 -24.54 13.86 -23.47
N THR A 187 -24.85 15.15 -23.48
CA THR A 187 -25.96 15.88 -24.14
C THR A 187 -27.13 15.09 -24.74
#